data_AF-A0A9D1NNG4-F1
#
_entry.id   AF-A0A9D1NNG4-F1
#
_cell.length_a   1.000
_cell.length_b   1.000
_cell.length_c   1.000
_cell.angle_alpha   90.00
_cell.angle_beta   90.00
_cell.angle_gamma   90.00
#
_symmetry.space_group_name_H-M   'P 1'
#
loop_
_entity.id
_entity.type
_entity.pdbx_description
1 polymer ?
#
loop_
_entity_poly.entity_id
_entity_poly.type
_entity_poly.pdbx_seq_one_letter_code
_entity_poly.pdbx_strand_id
1 'polypeptide(L)'
;LMASRIPTAKTPAASGAPTFAESACPARTALDAAAMPAPVGAPEPRPALWIYQGRWPWVPDFRTLMPVHEVPPPRIHAVLGRLPKQGVGALAHGVLEVEAEREVVFRAEGEGGCQLWVQGAHILECEAGDCSGGRTYALRLAAGRHPWRACLTAPFVTLTADGRDLL
;
A
#
# COMPACT_ATOMS: atom_id res chain seq x y z
N LEU A 1 -31.47 -57.05 38.80
CA LEU A 1 -30.08 -56.83 38.31
C LEU A 1 -29.31 -56.06 39.38
N MET A 2 -27.97 -55.98 39.29
CA MET A 2 -27.11 -55.36 40.31
C MET A 2 -27.14 -53.82 40.28
N ALA A 3 -26.51 -53.20 41.29
CA ALA A 3 -26.56 -51.76 41.57
C ALA A 3 -25.18 -51.10 41.69
N SER A 4 -25.17 -49.77 41.61
CA SER A 4 -24.16 -48.83 42.17
C SER A 4 -22.76 -48.75 41.52
N ARG A 5 -22.33 -47.53 41.14
CA ARG A 5 -21.22 -46.78 41.78
C ARG A 5 -20.90 -45.43 41.10
N ILE A 6 -20.35 -44.51 41.91
CA ILE A 6 -19.90 -43.11 41.68
C ILE A 6 -18.79 -42.88 42.76
N PRO A 7 -17.77 -41.99 42.65
CA PRO A 7 -17.40 -40.99 41.62
C PRO A 7 -16.22 -41.51 40.71
N THR A 8 -15.17 -40.81 40.20
CA THR A 8 -14.51 -39.51 40.49
C THR A 8 -13.69 -38.96 39.30
N ALA A 9 -13.22 -37.71 39.40
CA ALA A 9 -12.64 -36.87 38.34
C ALA A 9 -11.15 -37.09 37.99
N LYS A 10 -10.73 -36.58 36.82
CA LYS A 10 -9.43 -35.89 36.62
C LYS A 10 -9.50 -34.84 35.50
N THR A 11 -8.90 -33.68 35.74
CA THR A 11 -8.76 -32.49 34.87
C THR A 11 -7.25 -32.19 34.69
N PRO A 12 -6.74 -31.45 33.68
CA PRO A 12 -7.31 -30.97 32.41
C PRO A 12 -6.60 -31.57 31.16
N ALA A 13 -6.98 -31.12 29.96
CA ALA A 13 -6.12 -31.13 28.76
C ALA A 13 -6.30 -29.82 27.96
N ALA A 14 -5.22 -29.35 27.32
CA ALA A 14 -5.04 -28.00 26.80
C ALA A 14 -6.09 -27.50 25.79
N SER A 15 -6.39 -26.20 25.86
CA SER A 15 -6.93 -25.44 24.73
C SER A 15 -5.82 -25.29 23.68
N GLY A 16 -5.82 -26.18 22.69
CA GLY A 16 -4.96 -26.10 21.51
C GLY A 16 -5.63 -25.28 20.41
N ALA A 17 -5.65 -23.95 20.54
CA ALA A 17 -6.02 -23.10 19.40
C ALA A 17 -5.02 -23.36 18.26
N PRO A 18 -5.46 -23.55 17.00
CA PRO A 18 -4.54 -23.69 15.89
C PRO A 18 -3.74 -22.39 15.77
N THR A 19 -2.42 -22.48 15.98
CA THR A 19 -1.53 -21.37 15.71
C THR A 19 -1.66 -21.04 14.23
N PHE A 20 -2.14 -19.84 13.92
CA PHE A 20 -2.01 -19.28 12.59
C PHE A 20 -0.52 -19.06 12.36
N ALA A 21 0.14 -20.08 11.80
CA ALA A 21 1.49 -19.97 11.29
C ALA A 21 1.52 -18.79 10.31
N GLU A 22 2.62 -18.04 10.34
CA GLU A 22 2.82 -16.88 9.47
C GLU A 22 2.40 -17.22 8.05
N SER A 23 1.49 -16.42 7.49
CA SER A 23 1.16 -16.45 6.07
C SER A 23 2.35 -15.87 5.31
N ALA A 24 3.40 -16.69 5.18
CA ALA A 24 4.62 -16.36 4.50
C ALA A 24 4.28 -15.84 3.10
N CYS A 25 4.81 -14.67 2.74
CA CYS A 25 4.65 -14.14 1.40
C CYS A 25 5.07 -15.22 0.38
N PRO A 26 4.28 -15.46 -0.69
CA PRO A 26 4.62 -16.45 -1.69
C PRO A 26 6.03 -16.16 -2.24
N ALA A 27 6.81 -17.24 -2.44
CA ALA A 27 8.26 -17.14 -2.56
C ALA A 27 8.70 -16.18 -3.69
N ARG A 28 9.69 -15.33 -3.36
CA ARG A 28 10.32 -14.37 -4.27
C ARG A 28 10.69 -15.05 -5.59
N THR A 29 10.18 -14.51 -6.69
CA THR A 29 10.60 -14.88 -8.04
C THR A 29 11.99 -14.30 -8.28
N ALA A 30 12.79 -14.88 -9.18
CA ALA A 30 14.18 -14.43 -9.40
C ALA A 30 14.33 -12.95 -9.82
N LEU A 31 13.25 -12.29 -10.24
CA LEU A 31 13.20 -10.85 -10.50
C LEU A 31 13.26 -10.00 -9.21
N ASP A 32 12.74 -10.50 -8.09
CA ASP A 32 12.72 -9.82 -6.77
C ASP A 32 14.09 -9.84 -6.06
N ALA A 33 15.11 -10.48 -6.66
CA ALA A 33 16.45 -10.62 -6.09
C ALA A 33 17.42 -9.51 -6.53
N ALA A 34 17.23 -8.96 -7.74
CA ALA A 34 18.07 -7.90 -8.28
C ALA A 34 17.58 -6.52 -7.81
N ALA A 35 18.51 -5.64 -7.45
CA ALA A 35 18.15 -4.26 -7.12
C ALA A 35 17.71 -3.50 -8.38
N MET A 36 16.56 -2.84 -8.33
CA MET A 36 16.10 -1.95 -9.40
C MET A 36 17.06 -0.74 -9.50
N PRO A 37 17.77 -0.56 -10.63
CA PRO A 37 18.74 0.53 -10.79
C PRO A 37 18.02 1.88 -10.86
N ALA A 38 18.61 2.95 -10.33
CA ALA A 38 18.04 4.29 -10.48
C ALA A 38 18.11 4.77 -11.95
N PRO A 39 17.05 5.40 -12.51
CA PRO A 39 17.06 5.89 -13.88
C PRO A 39 18.02 7.07 -14.05
N VAL A 40 18.86 6.98 -15.08
CA VAL A 40 19.72 8.10 -15.51
C VAL A 40 18.82 9.26 -15.95
N GLY A 41 19.00 10.44 -15.35
CA GLY A 41 18.15 11.60 -15.63
C GLY A 41 16.74 11.48 -15.05
N ALA A 42 16.60 10.94 -13.83
CA ALA A 42 15.33 10.90 -13.10
C ALA A 42 14.59 12.27 -13.17
N PRO A 43 13.32 12.29 -13.63
CA PRO A 43 12.67 13.51 -14.08
C PRO A 43 12.49 14.56 -12.98
N GLU A 44 12.37 15.83 -13.39
CA GLU A 44 12.04 16.93 -12.48
C GLU A 44 10.69 16.69 -11.76
N PRO A 45 10.55 17.15 -10.51
CA PRO A 45 9.34 16.94 -9.72
C PRO A 45 8.13 17.64 -10.36
N ARG A 46 7.26 16.83 -10.95
CA ARG A 46 5.93 17.22 -11.45
C ARG A 46 5.00 17.61 -10.29
N PRO A 47 3.86 18.31 -10.52
CA PRO A 47 3.04 18.86 -9.45
C PRO A 47 2.36 17.77 -8.61
N ALA A 48 3.07 17.30 -7.57
CA ALA A 48 2.65 16.59 -6.36
C ALA A 48 1.36 15.74 -6.41
N LEU A 49 0.19 16.36 -6.57
CA LEU A 49 -1.11 15.69 -6.58
C LEU A 49 -2.06 16.31 -7.63
N TRP A 50 -2.60 15.47 -8.50
CA TRP A 50 -3.77 15.78 -9.33
C TRP A 50 -5.03 15.20 -8.71
N ILE A 51 -6.14 15.94 -8.75
CA ILE A 51 -7.43 15.55 -8.16
C ILE A 51 -8.48 15.43 -9.25
N TYR A 52 -9.33 14.40 -9.16
CA TYR A 52 -10.36 14.04 -10.14
C TYR A 52 -11.71 13.89 -9.44
N GLN A 53 -12.79 14.30 -10.09
CA GLN A 53 -14.15 14.13 -9.57
C GLN A 53 -14.85 12.99 -10.31
N GLY A 54 -15.46 12.07 -9.56
CA GLY A 54 -16.12 10.88 -10.12
C GLY A 54 -16.31 9.77 -9.10
N ARG A 55 -17.13 8.77 -9.43
CA ARG A 55 -17.26 7.52 -8.66
C ARG A 55 -16.83 6.37 -9.57
N TRP A 56 -15.86 5.60 -9.12
CA TRP A 56 -15.33 4.44 -9.84
C TRP A 56 -15.45 3.20 -8.93
N PRO A 57 -15.90 2.04 -9.46
CA PRO A 57 -15.99 0.81 -8.68
C PRO A 57 -14.67 0.02 -8.59
N TRP A 58 -13.60 0.51 -9.23
CA TRP A 58 -12.21 0.07 -9.13
C TRP A 58 -11.29 1.31 -9.25
N VAL A 59 -9.98 1.19 -9.03
CA VAL A 59 -9.03 2.30 -9.22
C VAL A 59 -8.74 2.53 -10.71
N PRO A 60 -9.09 3.69 -11.31
CA PRO A 60 -8.88 3.94 -12.74
C PRO A 60 -7.46 4.43 -13.06
N ASP A 61 -7.06 4.32 -14.33
CA ASP A 61 -5.89 5.07 -14.82
C ASP A 61 -6.24 6.55 -15.00
N PHE A 62 -6.09 7.32 -13.91
CA PHE A 62 -6.35 8.75 -13.86
C PHE A 62 -5.60 9.57 -14.93
N ARG A 63 -4.51 9.05 -15.52
CA ARG A 63 -3.79 9.72 -16.64
C ARG A 63 -4.63 9.85 -17.91
N THR A 64 -5.72 9.08 -18.02
CA THR A 64 -6.68 9.14 -19.13
C THR A 64 -7.82 10.15 -18.91
N LEU A 65 -7.88 10.76 -17.73
CA LEU A 65 -8.94 11.68 -17.31
C LEU A 65 -8.40 13.12 -17.20
N MET A 66 -9.30 14.10 -17.24
CA MET A 66 -8.95 15.50 -16.96
C MET A 66 -9.00 15.75 -15.44
N PRO A 67 -7.94 16.28 -14.81
CA PRO A 67 -8.00 16.69 -13.41
C PRO A 67 -8.93 17.90 -13.22
N VAL A 68 -9.63 17.96 -12.09
CA VAL A 68 -10.41 19.12 -11.66
C VAL A 68 -9.59 20.10 -10.81
N HIS A 69 -8.44 19.65 -10.27
CA HIS A 69 -7.51 20.50 -9.53
C HIS A 69 -6.08 19.94 -9.56
N GLU A 70 -5.09 20.82 -9.50
CA GLU A 70 -3.68 20.48 -9.39
C GLU A 70 -3.09 21.09 -8.11
N VAL A 71 -2.35 20.31 -7.32
CA VAL A 71 -1.75 20.74 -6.06
C VAL A 71 -0.22 20.67 -6.18
N PRO A 72 0.51 21.81 -6.05
CA PRO A 72 1.96 21.79 -6.04
C PRO A 72 2.52 21.30 -4.69
N PRO A 73 3.78 20.81 -4.65
CA PRO A 73 4.45 20.49 -3.40
C PRO A 73 4.56 21.72 -2.49
N PRO A 74 4.56 21.57 -1.15
CA PRO A 74 4.42 20.34 -0.37
C PRO A 74 2.99 20.18 0.21
N ARG A 75 1.94 20.63 -0.49
CA ARG A 75 0.60 20.83 0.12
C ARG A 75 -0.33 19.61 0.12
N ILE A 76 0.17 18.42 -0.23
CA ILE A 76 -0.63 17.19 -0.50
C ILE A 76 -1.53 16.81 0.69
N HIS A 77 -0.95 16.39 1.82
CA HIS A 77 -1.62 16.16 3.11
C HIS A 77 -2.75 17.17 3.44
N ALA A 78 -2.42 18.46 3.35
CA ALA A 78 -3.32 19.55 3.74
C ALA A 78 -4.54 19.70 2.79
N VAL A 79 -4.46 19.15 1.58
CA VAL A 79 -5.59 19.07 0.64
C VAL A 79 -6.31 17.73 0.77
N LEU A 80 -5.60 16.59 0.80
CA LEU A 80 -6.21 15.25 0.93
C LEU A 80 -7.16 15.16 2.13
N GLY A 81 -6.73 15.63 3.30
CA GLY A 81 -7.55 15.64 4.52
C GLY A 81 -8.77 16.58 4.51
N ARG A 82 -8.97 17.36 3.43
CA ARG A 82 -10.11 18.28 3.24
C ARG A 82 -11.06 17.86 2.12
N LEU A 83 -10.69 16.85 1.33
CA LEU A 83 -11.52 16.38 0.22
C LEU A 83 -12.70 15.54 0.72
N PRO A 84 -13.83 15.52 -0.02
CA PRO A 84 -14.94 14.60 0.24
C PRO A 84 -14.48 13.14 0.34
N LYS A 85 -14.99 12.41 1.34
CA LYS A 85 -14.73 10.96 1.54
C LYS A 85 -15.26 10.04 0.44
N GLN A 86 -15.93 10.56 -0.58
CA GLN A 86 -16.50 9.83 -1.71
C GLN A 86 -16.56 10.75 -2.93
N GLY A 87 -16.60 10.18 -4.14
CA GLY A 87 -16.81 10.96 -5.36
C GLY A 87 -15.59 11.72 -5.85
N VAL A 88 -14.40 11.39 -5.29
CA VAL A 88 -13.12 12.02 -5.59
C VAL A 88 -12.05 10.94 -5.69
N GLY A 89 -11.10 11.14 -6.59
CA GLY A 89 -9.90 10.33 -6.77
C GLY A 89 -8.69 11.22 -6.97
N ALA A 90 -7.49 10.65 -6.88
CA ALA A 90 -6.26 11.41 -7.01
C ALA A 90 -5.14 10.60 -7.66
N LEU A 91 -4.24 11.32 -8.34
CA LEU A 91 -2.98 10.80 -8.86
C LEU A 91 -1.84 11.59 -8.21
N ALA A 92 -1.15 10.94 -7.27
CA ALA A 92 0.04 11.46 -6.63
C ALA A 92 1.31 11.03 -7.39
N HIS A 93 2.35 11.85 -7.35
CA HIS A 93 3.68 11.50 -7.86
C HIS A 93 4.79 12.22 -7.11
N GLY A 94 5.95 11.57 -7.07
CA GLY A 94 7.14 12.10 -6.40
C GLY A 94 8.39 11.31 -6.75
N VAL A 95 9.44 11.54 -5.97
CA VAL A 95 10.73 10.84 -6.09
C VAL A 95 11.10 10.32 -4.71
N LEU A 96 11.40 9.03 -4.61
CA LEU A 96 12.01 8.42 -3.44
C LEU A 96 13.53 8.45 -3.65
N GLU A 97 14.26 9.02 -2.69
CA GLU A 97 15.72 9.10 -2.74
C GLU A 97 16.32 8.05 -1.81
N VAL A 98 17.24 7.24 -2.34
CA VAL A 98 17.81 6.04 -1.72
C VAL A 98 19.32 6.20 -1.66
N GLU A 99 19.89 6.27 -0.47
CA GLU A 99 21.31 6.61 -0.25
C GLU A 99 22.28 5.47 -0.61
N ALA A 100 21.86 4.22 -0.40
CA ALA A 100 22.63 3.00 -0.64
C ALA A 100 21.69 1.87 -1.08
N GLU A 101 22.18 0.85 -1.77
CA GLU A 101 21.33 -0.29 -2.19
C GLU A 101 20.70 -0.98 -0.97
N ARG A 102 19.36 -1.08 -0.98
CA ARG A 102 18.59 -1.64 0.15
C ARG A 102 17.21 -2.12 -0.26
N GLU A 103 16.62 -2.92 0.61
CA GLU A 103 15.18 -3.22 0.55
C GLU A 103 14.38 -2.06 1.17
N VAL A 104 13.33 -1.65 0.47
CA VAL A 104 12.36 -0.62 0.88
C VAL A 104 10.99 -1.27 0.99
N VAL A 105 10.32 -1.10 2.13
CA VAL A 105 8.99 -1.68 2.37
C VAL A 105 7.92 -0.61 2.15
N PHE A 106 7.16 -0.77 1.07
CA PHE A 106 5.98 0.04 0.79
C PHE A 106 4.77 -0.52 1.53
N ARG A 107 3.93 0.34 2.12
CA ARG A 107 2.67 -0.03 2.79
C ARG A 107 1.54 0.93 2.42
N ALA A 108 0.40 0.40 2.01
CA ALA A 108 -0.85 1.14 1.82
C ALA A 108 -1.90 0.66 2.83
N GLU A 109 -2.63 1.58 3.47
CA GLU A 109 -3.55 1.25 4.57
C GLU A 109 -4.73 2.24 4.64
N GLY A 110 -5.96 1.71 4.68
CA GLY A 110 -7.18 2.53 4.76
C GLY A 110 -8.40 1.86 4.12
N GLU A 111 -9.42 2.65 3.81
CA GLU A 111 -10.71 2.17 3.30
C GLU A 111 -10.87 2.29 1.76
N GLY A 112 -10.18 3.24 1.10
CA GLY A 112 -10.23 3.42 -0.36
C GLY A 112 -9.23 2.53 -1.11
N GLY A 113 -9.34 2.50 -2.43
CA GLY A 113 -8.43 1.75 -3.30
C GLY A 113 -7.12 2.50 -3.60
N CYS A 114 -6.06 1.73 -3.86
CA CYS A 114 -4.72 2.21 -4.15
C CYS A 114 -4.00 1.34 -5.20
N GLN A 115 -3.37 1.98 -6.19
CA GLN A 115 -2.39 1.36 -7.09
C GLN A 115 -1.09 2.19 -7.04
N LEU A 116 0.06 1.55 -6.81
CA LEU A 116 1.38 2.18 -6.69
C LEU A 116 2.35 1.62 -7.74
N TRP A 117 3.05 2.54 -8.43
CA TRP A 117 4.14 2.21 -9.33
C TRP A 117 5.45 2.90 -8.90
N VAL A 118 6.56 2.16 -8.99
CA VAL A 118 7.93 2.68 -8.84
C VAL A 118 8.67 2.44 -10.16
N GLN A 119 9.27 3.51 -10.72
CA GLN A 119 9.81 3.56 -12.09
C GLN A 119 8.83 3.14 -13.21
N GLY A 120 7.55 3.02 -12.91
CA GLY A 120 6.52 2.54 -13.83
C GLY A 120 6.20 1.04 -13.71
N ALA A 121 7.00 0.25 -12.98
CA ALA A 121 6.62 -1.10 -12.56
C ALA A 121 5.51 -1.02 -11.49
N HIS A 122 4.47 -1.84 -11.63
CA HIS A 122 3.35 -1.91 -10.68
C HIS A 122 3.75 -2.81 -9.51
N ILE A 123 3.68 -2.31 -8.27
CA ILE A 123 4.24 -3.01 -7.10
C ILE A 123 3.26 -3.23 -5.95
N LEU A 124 2.19 -2.45 -5.86
CA LEU A 124 1.13 -2.66 -4.88
C LEU A 124 -0.21 -2.28 -5.51
N GLU A 125 -1.16 -3.22 -5.42
CA GLU A 125 -2.55 -3.02 -5.81
C GLU A 125 -3.48 -3.43 -4.68
N CYS A 126 -4.53 -2.63 -4.50
CA CYS A 126 -5.51 -2.83 -3.47
C CYS A 126 -6.84 -2.14 -3.84
N GLU A 127 -7.95 -2.89 -3.77
CA GLU A 127 -9.30 -2.38 -4.02
C GLU A 127 -9.89 -1.67 -2.80
N ALA A 128 -10.97 -0.90 -3.00
CA ALA A 128 -11.67 -0.26 -1.88
C ALA A 128 -12.24 -1.31 -0.90
N GLY A 129 -12.01 -1.11 0.40
CA GLY A 129 -12.28 -2.05 1.49
C GLY A 129 -11.13 -3.02 1.80
N ASP A 130 -10.42 -3.48 0.77
CA ASP A 130 -9.35 -4.48 0.85
C ASP A 130 -8.05 -3.98 1.51
N CYS A 131 -7.90 -2.67 1.70
CA CYS A 131 -6.70 -2.03 2.25
C CYS A 131 -6.74 -1.86 3.77
N SER A 132 -7.85 -2.27 4.40
CA SER A 132 -8.14 -2.07 5.82
C SER A 132 -7.24 -2.90 6.76
N GLY A 133 -6.73 -4.04 6.29
CA GLY A 133 -5.69 -4.82 7.00
C GLY A 133 -4.26 -4.33 6.77
N GLY A 134 -4.06 -3.33 5.89
CA GLY A 134 -2.76 -2.93 5.38
C GLY A 134 -2.22 -3.90 4.31
N ARG A 135 -1.82 -3.39 3.15
CA ARG A 135 -1.08 -4.15 2.12
C ARG A 135 0.37 -3.70 2.10
N THR A 136 1.30 -4.65 1.98
CA THR A 136 2.74 -4.38 1.93
C THR A 136 3.40 -4.99 0.71
N TYR A 137 4.45 -4.34 0.21
CA TYR A 137 5.35 -4.92 -0.80
C TYR A 137 6.78 -4.46 -0.53
N ALA A 138 7.74 -5.38 -0.60
CA ALA A 138 9.16 -5.10 -0.37
C ALA A 138 9.91 -5.10 -1.71
N LEU A 139 10.53 -3.98 -2.06
CA LEU A 139 11.28 -3.81 -3.30
C LEU A 139 12.74 -3.47 -3.00
N ARG A 140 13.67 -4.18 -3.65
CA ARG A 140 15.10 -3.87 -3.57
C ARG A 140 15.44 -2.75 -4.57
N LEU A 141 15.93 -1.62 -4.05
CA LEU A 141 16.30 -0.45 -4.83
C LEU A 141 17.80 -0.21 -4.73
N ALA A 142 18.44 0.16 -5.85
CA ALA A 142 19.81 0.67 -5.87
C ALA A 142 19.90 2.07 -5.24
N ALA A 143 21.11 2.58 -5.06
CA ALA A 143 21.30 3.99 -4.70
C ALA A 143 20.83 4.92 -5.85
N GLY A 144 20.16 6.03 -5.51
CA GLY A 144 19.75 7.06 -6.45
C GLY A 144 18.32 7.55 -6.26
N ARG A 145 17.71 8.05 -7.35
CA ARG A 145 16.42 8.76 -7.35
C ARG A 145 15.36 7.96 -8.09
N HIS A 146 14.36 7.45 -7.37
CA HIS A 146 13.35 6.53 -7.87
C HIS A 146 12.00 7.25 -8.02
N PRO A 147 11.57 7.64 -9.23
CA PRO A 147 10.26 8.24 -9.43
C PRO A 147 9.15 7.24 -9.11
N TRP A 148 8.13 7.69 -8.37
CA TRP A 148 6.96 6.91 -8.02
C TRP A 148 5.66 7.66 -8.37
N ARG A 149 4.58 6.92 -8.54
CA ARG A 149 3.22 7.46 -8.68
C ARG A 149 2.20 6.57 -7.97
N ALA A 150 1.13 7.15 -7.45
CA ALA A 150 0.02 6.42 -6.84
C ALA A 150 -1.34 6.91 -7.35
N CYS A 151 -2.20 6.00 -7.81
CA CYS A 151 -3.60 6.24 -8.09
C CYS A 151 -4.40 5.88 -6.83
N LEU A 152 -5.24 6.80 -6.36
CA LEU A 152 -5.97 6.69 -5.09
C LEU A 152 -7.46 7.02 -5.30
N THR A 153 -8.35 6.31 -4.61
CA THR A 153 -9.78 6.65 -4.54
C THR A 153 -10.19 7.03 -3.12
N ALA A 154 -11.13 7.97 -2.97
CA ALA A 154 -11.61 8.39 -1.66
C ALA A 154 -12.55 7.32 -1.04
N PRO A 155 -12.46 7.03 0.27
CA PRO A 155 -11.60 7.68 1.28
C PRO A 155 -10.13 7.24 1.18
N PHE A 156 -9.21 8.20 1.04
CA PHE A 156 -7.81 7.91 0.70
C PHE A 156 -7.10 7.05 1.75
N VAL A 157 -6.23 6.15 1.27
CA VAL A 157 -5.30 5.39 2.11
C VAL A 157 -4.12 6.25 2.53
N THR A 158 -3.53 5.94 3.68
CA THR A 158 -2.15 6.33 4.02
C THR A 158 -1.20 5.48 3.18
N LEU A 159 -0.15 6.09 2.62
CA LEU A 159 0.82 5.40 1.77
C LEU A 159 2.24 5.71 2.23
N THR A 160 2.98 4.68 2.67
CA THR A 160 4.32 4.86 3.24
C THR A 160 5.39 4.04 2.51
N ALA A 161 6.63 4.49 2.60
CA ALA A 161 7.84 3.72 2.33
C ALA A 161 8.72 3.74 3.59
N ASP A 162 9.03 2.57 4.14
CA ASP A 162 9.76 2.39 5.41
C ASP A 162 9.14 3.15 6.59
N GLY A 163 7.81 3.31 6.60
CA GLY A 163 7.09 4.09 7.61
C GLY A 163 7.20 5.62 7.46
N ARG A 164 7.88 6.13 6.44
CA ARG A 164 7.80 7.54 6.01
C ARG A 164 6.62 7.68 5.05
N ASP A 165 5.80 8.71 5.22
CA ASP A 165 4.69 8.98 4.29
C ASP A 165 5.22 9.44 2.91
N LEU A 166 4.45 9.14 1.86
CA LEU A 166 4.70 9.56 0.48
C LEU A 166 3.76 10.69 0.02
N LEU A 167 2.70 10.99 0.78
CA LEU A 167 1.64 11.95 0.44
C LEU A 167 1.70 13.26 1.25
#